data_AF-A0A6J1PX22-F1
#
_entry.id   AF-A0A6J1PX22-F1
#
_cell.length_a   1.000
_cell.length_b   1.000
_cell.length_c   1.000
_cell.angle_alpha   90.00
_cell.angle_beta   90.00
_cell.angle_gamma   90.00
#
_symmetry.space_group_name_H-M   'P 1'
#
loop_
_entity.id
_entity.type
_entity.pdbx_description
1 polymer ?
#
loop_
_entity_poly.entity_id
_entity_poly.type
_entity_poly.pdbx_seq_one_letter_code
_entity_poly.pdbx_strand_id
1 'polypeptide(L)'
;RIHPRFVEHVTNATINNNGPGVNNWGPLHLVGHSLGAHICGFAARELNKRQNRWAVQRITGLDPAQPCFRNTDTSVHLHKSDAPFVDVIHTNGRLLTSLGLGLPEAIGHIDFYPNGGKTQPGCAKSESSYFNYLPIPVTEIKRAICSHGRSYVYLTESLIFDTAHNCSFWAHQWNLTYRHLLQIIAEPCDRNICTEMGINAEKYNQRGTFFVPTASISPFCANSTDVIEEVKRQLQQDHLGDMED
;
A
#
# COMPACT_ATOMS: atom_id res chain seq x y z
N ARG A 1 -1.20 -23.38 -6.62
CA ARG A 1 -0.90 -24.05 -5.33
C ARG A 1 0.44 -23.53 -4.83
N ILE A 2 0.50 -22.77 -3.74
CA ILE A 2 1.79 -22.49 -3.09
C ILE A 2 2.28 -23.82 -2.54
N HIS A 3 3.41 -24.29 -3.06
CA HIS A 3 3.94 -25.59 -2.69
C HIS A 3 4.40 -25.48 -1.22
N PRO A 4 3.99 -26.39 -0.31
CA PRO A 4 4.46 -26.40 1.09
C PRO A 4 5.99 -26.46 1.22
N ARG A 5 6.68 -26.79 0.13
CA ARG A 5 8.13 -26.79 0.03
C ARG A 5 8.73 -25.39 0.07
N PHE A 6 8.02 -24.31 -0.27
CA PHE A 6 8.65 -22.98 -0.29
C PHE A 6 9.10 -22.56 1.11
N VAL A 7 8.18 -22.57 2.09
CA VAL A 7 8.53 -22.19 3.47
C VAL A 7 9.55 -23.17 4.05
N GLU A 8 9.41 -24.46 3.76
CA GLU A 8 10.39 -25.49 4.18
C GLU A 8 11.78 -25.27 3.54
N HIS A 9 11.85 -24.89 2.27
CA HIS A 9 13.11 -24.54 1.61
C HIS A 9 13.73 -23.29 2.22
N VAL A 10 12.93 -22.26 2.54
CA VAL A 10 13.41 -21.07 3.25
C VAL A 10 13.95 -21.46 4.62
N THR A 11 13.21 -22.27 5.38
CA THR A 11 13.65 -22.82 6.67
C THR A 11 14.99 -23.53 6.56
N ASN A 12 15.10 -24.48 5.62
CA ASN A 12 16.32 -25.25 5.42
C ASN A 12 17.49 -24.36 4.98
N ALA A 13 17.25 -23.41 4.06
CA ALA A 13 18.27 -22.47 3.60
C ALA A 13 18.76 -21.54 4.72
N THR A 14 17.87 -21.01 5.55
CA THR A 14 18.24 -20.16 6.70
C THR A 14 19.07 -20.93 7.71
N ILE A 15 18.67 -22.17 8.07
CA ILE A 15 19.41 -23.01 9.01
C ILE A 15 20.79 -23.38 8.43
N ASN A 16 20.86 -23.78 7.16
CA ASN A 16 22.11 -24.13 6.49
C ASN A 16 23.10 -22.96 6.41
N ASN A 17 22.60 -21.72 6.42
CA ASN A 17 23.42 -20.50 6.44
C ASN A 17 23.71 -19.99 7.87
N ASN A 18 23.70 -20.86 8.88
CA ASN A 18 23.92 -20.52 10.30
C ASN A 18 22.92 -19.47 10.85
N GLY A 19 21.74 -19.38 10.25
CA GLY A 19 20.65 -18.57 10.80
C GLY A 19 20.05 -19.19 12.07
N PRO A 20 19.16 -18.45 12.75
CA PRO A 20 18.51 -18.95 13.95
C PRO A 20 17.67 -20.20 13.64
N GLY A 21 17.58 -21.13 14.59
CA GLY A 21 16.67 -22.27 14.49
C GLY A 21 15.20 -21.83 14.55
N VAL A 22 14.29 -22.63 13.99
CA VAL A 22 12.85 -22.33 13.87
C VAL A 22 12.14 -21.99 15.19
N ASN A 23 12.70 -22.39 16.34
CA ASN A 23 12.14 -22.09 17.66
C ASN A 23 12.41 -20.64 18.10
N ASN A 24 13.34 -19.95 17.44
CA ASN A 24 13.68 -18.55 17.70
C ASN A 24 13.03 -17.60 16.70
N TRP A 25 12.17 -18.10 15.81
CA TRP A 25 11.49 -17.28 14.81
C TRP A 25 10.18 -16.76 15.37
N GLY A 26 9.86 -15.50 15.06
CA GLY A 26 8.58 -14.89 15.38
C GLY A 26 7.48 -15.26 14.38
N PRO A 27 6.28 -14.68 14.55
CA PRO A 27 5.21 -14.80 13.56
C PRO A 27 5.62 -14.21 12.20
N LEU A 28 4.94 -14.66 11.14
CA LEU A 28 5.19 -14.15 9.79
C LEU A 28 4.45 -12.84 9.53
N HIS A 29 5.18 -11.89 8.95
CA HIS A 29 4.65 -10.70 8.28
C HIS A 29 4.89 -10.87 6.79
N LEU A 30 3.82 -10.98 6.01
CA LEU A 30 3.91 -11.08 4.55
C LEU A 30 3.73 -9.70 3.91
N VAL A 31 4.63 -9.32 3.01
CA VAL A 31 4.56 -8.06 2.28
C VAL A 31 4.49 -8.39 0.80
N GLY A 32 3.46 -7.89 0.11
CA GLY A 32 3.23 -8.20 -1.30
C GLY A 32 2.87 -6.96 -2.10
N HIS A 33 3.58 -6.71 -3.19
CA HIS A 33 3.30 -5.64 -4.15
C HIS A 33 2.49 -6.14 -5.34
N SER A 34 1.53 -5.34 -5.82
CA SER A 34 0.74 -5.64 -7.01
C SER A 34 0.04 -7.01 -6.89
N LEU A 35 0.23 -7.92 -7.85
CA LEU A 35 -0.22 -9.31 -7.80
C LEU A 35 0.29 -10.04 -6.54
N GLY A 36 1.49 -9.69 -6.05
CA GLY A 36 2.09 -10.23 -4.84
C GLY A 36 1.23 -10.04 -3.60
N ALA A 37 0.45 -8.95 -3.51
CA ALA A 37 -0.46 -8.72 -2.39
C ALA A 37 -1.51 -9.84 -2.28
N HIS A 38 -2.08 -10.25 -3.42
CA HIS A 38 -3.04 -11.36 -3.47
C HIS A 38 -2.37 -12.70 -3.20
N ILE A 39 -1.14 -12.90 -3.70
CA ILE A 39 -0.33 -14.09 -3.37
C ILE A 39 -0.15 -14.21 -1.86
N CYS A 40 0.10 -13.11 -1.14
CA CYS A 40 0.20 -13.11 0.32
C CYS A 40 -1.12 -13.53 1.00
N GLY A 41 -2.27 -13.03 0.54
CA GLY A 41 -3.58 -13.44 1.04
C GLY A 41 -3.84 -14.95 0.84
N PHE A 42 -3.58 -15.46 -0.37
CA PHE A 42 -3.66 -16.90 -0.65
C PHE A 42 -2.67 -17.72 0.18
N ALA A 43 -1.44 -17.23 0.37
CA ALA A 43 -0.44 -17.89 1.19
C ALA A 43 -0.92 -18.03 2.64
N ALA A 44 -1.43 -16.95 3.23
CA ALA A 44 -1.93 -16.97 4.60
C ALA A 44 -3.10 -17.94 4.79
N ARG A 45 -4.08 -17.93 3.87
CA ARG A 45 -5.20 -18.90 3.87
C ARG A 45 -4.71 -20.34 3.80
N GLU A 46 -3.76 -20.64 2.92
CA GLU A 46 -3.22 -21.99 2.76
C GLU A 46 -2.35 -22.43 3.95
N LEU A 47 -1.60 -21.52 4.57
CA LEU A 47 -0.84 -21.81 5.79
C LEU A 47 -1.79 -22.09 6.97
N ASN A 48 -2.83 -21.28 7.15
CA ASN A 48 -3.84 -21.47 8.21
C ASN A 48 -4.58 -22.81 8.09
N LYS A 49 -5.02 -23.20 6.88
CA LYS A 49 -5.69 -24.49 6.64
C LYS A 49 -4.82 -25.69 7.03
N ARG A 50 -3.49 -25.57 6.89
CA ARG A 50 -2.54 -26.66 7.16
C ARG A 50 -2.16 -26.78 8.63
N GLN A 51 -2.65 -25.89 9.49
CA GLN A 51 -2.33 -25.86 10.93
C GLN A 51 -0.82 -25.97 11.20
N ASN A 52 0.00 -25.31 10.38
CA ASN A 52 1.44 -25.33 10.54
C ASN A 52 1.88 -24.31 11.60
N ARG A 53 3.15 -24.39 12.01
CA ARG A 53 3.74 -23.48 13.03
C ARG A 53 3.93 -22.03 12.55
N TRP A 54 3.76 -21.77 11.26
CA TRP A 54 4.02 -20.47 10.63
C TRP A 54 2.76 -19.61 10.62
N ALA A 55 2.42 -19.09 11.81
CA ALA A 55 1.29 -18.19 11.96
C ALA A 55 1.56 -16.86 11.23
N VAL A 56 0.73 -16.52 10.26
CA VAL A 56 0.75 -15.19 9.61
C VAL A 56 -0.02 -14.23 10.50
N GLN A 57 0.69 -13.28 11.12
CA GLN A 57 0.06 -12.26 11.98
C GLN A 57 -0.26 -10.98 11.24
N ARG A 58 0.53 -10.63 10.22
CA ARG A 58 0.38 -9.40 9.45
C ARG A 58 0.52 -9.65 7.96
N ILE A 59 -0.31 -8.98 7.16
CA ILE A 59 -0.12 -8.86 5.71
C ILE A 59 -0.13 -7.38 5.33
N THR A 60 0.91 -6.91 4.65
CA THR A 60 0.93 -5.58 4.03
C THR A 60 0.74 -5.69 2.52
N GLY A 61 -0.38 -5.17 2.02
CA GLY A 61 -0.68 -5.07 0.59
C GLY A 61 -0.17 -3.75 0.02
N LEU A 62 0.77 -3.82 -0.92
CA LEU A 62 1.35 -2.64 -1.55
C LEU A 62 0.76 -2.48 -2.95
N ASP A 63 -0.17 -1.53 -3.05
CA ASP A 63 -1.00 -1.26 -4.23
C ASP A 63 -1.50 -2.55 -4.92
N PRO A 64 -2.37 -3.34 -4.26
CA PRO A 64 -2.82 -4.65 -4.76
C PRO A 64 -3.42 -4.57 -6.16
N ALA A 65 -3.13 -5.53 -7.04
CA ALA A 65 -3.52 -5.44 -8.45
C ALA A 65 -5.04 -5.43 -8.68
N GLN A 66 -5.54 -4.46 -9.45
CA GLN A 66 -6.94 -4.40 -9.89
C GLN A 66 -7.32 -5.42 -10.97
N PRO A 67 -6.52 -5.59 -12.05
CA PRO A 67 -6.90 -6.47 -13.16
C PRO A 67 -7.18 -7.90 -12.67
N CYS A 68 -8.34 -8.44 -13.04
CA CYS A 68 -8.83 -9.77 -12.64
C CYS A 68 -9.25 -9.92 -11.15
N PHE A 69 -9.10 -8.91 -10.30
CA PHE A 69 -9.46 -8.99 -8.87
C PHE A 69 -10.58 -8.03 -8.46
N ARG A 70 -10.84 -6.96 -9.23
CA ARG A 70 -11.97 -6.06 -8.96
C ARG A 70 -13.31 -6.72 -9.22
N ASN A 71 -14.31 -6.43 -8.38
CA ASN A 71 -15.66 -7.01 -8.44
C ASN A 71 -15.67 -8.55 -8.39
N THR A 72 -14.69 -9.13 -7.70
CA THR A 72 -14.60 -10.57 -7.48
C THR A 72 -14.91 -10.93 -6.04
N ASP A 73 -15.09 -12.22 -5.77
CA ASP A 73 -15.33 -12.72 -4.43
C ASP A 73 -14.09 -12.50 -3.53
N THR A 74 -14.29 -12.18 -2.26
CA THR A 74 -13.18 -11.96 -1.30
C THR A 74 -12.22 -13.16 -1.22
N SER A 75 -12.68 -14.37 -1.52
CA SER A 75 -11.87 -15.59 -1.58
C SER A 75 -10.84 -15.63 -2.71
N VAL A 76 -10.91 -14.72 -3.69
CA VAL A 76 -9.97 -14.70 -4.82
C VAL A 76 -8.96 -13.56 -4.79
N HIS A 77 -9.07 -12.63 -3.84
CA HIS A 77 -8.11 -11.54 -3.65
C HIS A 77 -7.70 -11.40 -2.18
N LEU A 78 -6.80 -10.45 -1.89
CA LEU A 78 -6.38 -10.13 -0.53
C LEU A 78 -7.57 -9.54 0.22
N HIS A 79 -7.84 -10.00 1.44
CA HIS A 79 -8.92 -9.49 2.26
C HIS A 79 -8.51 -9.43 3.73
N LYS A 80 -9.10 -8.52 4.49
CA LYS A 80 -8.83 -8.34 5.93
C LYS A 80 -8.94 -9.62 6.76
N SER A 81 -9.75 -10.59 6.35
CA SER A 81 -9.87 -11.89 7.03
C SER A 81 -8.64 -12.80 6.90
N ASP A 82 -7.66 -12.46 6.06
CA ASP A 82 -6.54 -13.35 5.73
C ASP A 82 -5.49 -13.43 6.82
N ALA A 83 -5.40 -12.41 7.68
CA ALA A 83 -4.53 -12.37 8.84
C ALA A 83 -5.15 -11.52 9.96
N PRO A 84 -4.70 -11.65 11.22
CA PRO A 84 -5.14 -10.81 12.33
C PRO A 84 -5.00 -9.30 12.08
N PHE A 85 -3.99 -8.89 11.30
CA PHE A 85 -3.81 -7.51 10.86
C PHE A 85 -3.47 -7.46 9.38
N VAL A 86 -4.17 -6.61 8.63
CA VAL A 86 -3.96 -6.43 7.18
C VAL A 86 -3.96 -4.93 6.92
N ASP A 87 -2.83 -4.40 6.49
CA ASP A 87 -2.67 -2.99 6.14
C ASP A 87 -2.39 -2.84 4.64
N VAL A 88 -3.04 -1.88 3.99
CA VAL A 88 -2.95 -1.70 2.53
C VAL A 88 -2.53 -0.27 2.21
N ILE A 89 -1.63 -0.11 1.25
CA ILE A 89 -1.19 1.20 0.75
C ILE A 89 -1.61 1.32 -0.72
N HIS A 90 -2.62 2.14 -0.99
CA HIS A 90 -3.17 2.40 -2.33
C HIS A 90 -2.48 3.60 -2.94
N THR A 91 -1.76 3.42 -4.04
CA THR A 91 -1.03 4.50 -4.71
C THR A 91 -1.40 4.67 -6.18
N ASN A 92 -2.07 3.69 -6.78
CA ASN A 92 -2.61 3.77 -8.14
C ASN A 92 -4.03 3.16 -8.29
N GLY A 93 -4.89 3.42 -7.31
CA GLY A 93 -6.30 3.01 -7.25
C GLY A 93 -7.24 3.78 -8.19
N ARG A 94 -6.84 4.07 -9.43
CA ARG A 94 -7.78 4.58 -10.45
C ARG A 94 -8.54 3.42 -11.08
N LEU A 95 -9.57 3.67 -11.88
CA LEU A 95 -10.17 2.61 -12.68
C LEU A 95 -9.20 2.15 -13.77
N LEU A 96 -9.30 0.87 -14.18
CA LEU A 96 -8.45 0.33 -15.24
C LEU A 96 -8.60 1.10 -16.56
N THR A 97 -9.79 1.66 -16.83
CA THR A 97 -10.08 2.57 -17.96
C THR A 97 -9.20 3.83 -17.95
N SER A 98 -8.77 4.27 -16.77
CA SER A 98 -7.87 5.41 -16.56
C SER A 98 -6.45 4.96 -16.18
N LEU A 99 -6.06 3.74 -16.57
CA LEU A 99 -4.76 3.13 -16.27
C LEU A 99 -4.46 3.08 -14.76
N GLY A 100 -5.45 2.74 -13.94
CA GLY A 100 -5.24 2.33 -12.56
C GLY A 100 -4.86 0.86 -12.48
N LEU A 101 -3.68 0.59 -11.95
CA LEU A 101 -3.16 -0.76 -11.75
C LEU A 101 -3.52 -1.32 -10.37
N GLY A 102 -3.72 -0.45 -9.38
CA GLY A 102 -4.10 -0.81 -8.02
C GLY A 102 -5.62 -0.89 -7.83
N LEU A 103 -6.07 -1.73 -6.89
CA LEU A 103 -7.46 -1.79 -6.44
C LEU A 103 -7.82 -0.48 -5.71
N PRO A 104 -8.91 0.23 -6.10
CA PRO A 104 -9.41 1.37 -5.34
C PRO A 104 -10.07 0.97 -4.03
N GLU A 105 -10.70 -0.20 -3.97
CA GLU A 105 -11.51 -0.63 -2.85
C GLU A 105 -10.66 -0.88 -1.59
N ALA A 106 -11.16 -0.46 -0.43
CA ALA A 106 -10.57 -0.80 0.85
C ALA A 106 -10.76 -2.30 1.13
N ILE A 107 -9.66 -3.03 1.25
CA ILE A 107 -9.64 -4.49 1.43
C ILE A 107 -8.92 -4.92 2.71
N GLY A 108 -8.33 -3.98 3.45
CA GLY A 108 -7.62 -4.20 4.70
C GLY A 108 -8.45 -3.97 5.95
N HIS A 109 -7.77 -4.12 7.09
CA HIS A 109 -8.19 -3.56 8.37
C HIS A 109 -7.92 -2.06 8.44
N ILE A 110 -6.84 -1.64 7.79
CA ILE A 110 -6.46 -0.25 7.59
C ILE A 110 -6.00 -0.07 6.14
N ASP A 111 -6.54 0.94 5.47
CA ASP A 111 -6.29 1.22 4.06
C ASP A 111 -5.82 2.67 3.94
N PHE A 112 -4.57 2.85 3.58
CA PHE A 112 -3.92 4.14 3.42
C PHE A 112 -3.99 4.57 1.95
N TYR A 113 -4.39 5.82 1.74
CA TYR A 113 -4.48 6.45 0.42
C TYR A 113 -3.55 7.67 0.36
N PRO A 114 -2.22 7.45 0.18
CA PRO A 114 -1.27 8.53 -0.06
C PRO A 114 -1.72 9.46 -1.17
N ASN A 115 -1.86 10.74 -0.86
CA ASN A 115 -2.29 11.78 -1.78
C ASN A 115 -3.62 11.44 -2.47
N GLY A 116 -4.51 10.73 -1.76
CA GLY A 116 -5.80 10.24 -2.26
C GLY A 116 -5.74 8.94 -3.06
N GLY A 117 -4.56 8.34 -3.20
CA GLY A 117 -4.34 6.97 -3.64
C GLY A 117 -4.51 6.69 -5.13
N LYS A 118 -4.69 7.71 -5.97
CA LYS A 118 -4.87 7.60 -7.42
C LYS A 118 -3.58 7.85 -8.22
N THR A 119 -2.95 9.00 -8.00
CA THR A 119 -1.73 9.44 -8.69
C THR A 119 -0.77 10.04 -7.68
N GLN A 120 0.51 9.67 -7.75
CA GLN A 120 1.49 10.12 -6.75
C GLN A 120 2.33 11.31 -7.22
N PRO A 121 2.66 12.27 -6.33
CA PRO A 121 3.53 13.38 -6.65
C PRO A 121 4.88 12.92 -7.22
N GLY A 122 5.39 13.66 -8.21
CA GLY A 122 6.62 13.34 -8.94
C GLY A 122 6.48 12.30 -10.08
N CYS A 123 5.37 11.55 -10.15
CA CYS A 123 5.19 10.53 -11.19
C CYS A 123 4.74 11.05 -12.56
N ALA A 124 4.20 12.28 -12.63
CA ALA A 124 3.83 12.91 -13.91
C ALA A 124 5.03 13.41 -14.74
N LYS A 125 6.23 13.48 -14.13
CA LYS A 125 7.43 14.12 -14.73
C LYS A 125 8.50 13.13 -15.19
N SER A 126 8.20 11.82 -15.26
CA SER A 126 9.20 10.79 -15.62
C SER A 126 9.27 10.58 -17.13
N GLU A 127 10.39 10.96 -17.75
CA GLU A 127 10.74 10.55 -19.11
C GLU A 127 11.57 9.25 -19.08
N SER A 128 11.07 8.16 -19.67
CA SER A 128 11.81 6.92 -19.91
C SER A 128 11.47 6.32 -21.29
N SER A 129 12.40 5.71 -22.00
CA SER A 129 12.24 5.33 -23.41
C SER A 129 11.62 3.94 -23.65
N TYR A 130 11.21 3.22 -22.59
CA TYR A 130 10.95 1.77 -22.66
C TYR A 130 9.59 1.34 -23.27
N PHE A 131 8.59 2.21 -23.36
CA PHE A 131 7.19 1.83 -23.69
C PHE A 131 6.68 2.32 -25.05
N ASN A 132 7.56 2.68 -25.99
CA ASN A 132 7.19 3.27 -27.29
C ASN A 132 6.43 2.35 -28.28
N TYR A 133 6.08 1.11 -27.91
CA TYR A 133 5.48 0.12 -28.81
C TYR A 133 3.98 -0.14 -28.58
N LEU A 134 3.35 0.50 -27.60
CA LEU A 134 1.91 0.37 -27.35
C LEU A 134 1.15 1.58 -27.92
N PRO A 135 -0.07 1.42 -28.47
CA PRO A 135 -0.91 2.52 -28.99
C PRO A 135 -1.53 3.42 -27.90
N ILE A 136 -0.92 3.45 -26.71
CA ILE A 136 -1.32 4.23 -25.54
C ILE A 136 -0.25 5.30 -25.31
N PRO A 137 -0.59 6.54 -24.93
CA PRO A 137 0.41 7.57 -24.63
C PRO A 137 1.44 7.07 -23.61
N VAL A 138 2.71 6.99 -24.03
CA VAL A 138 3.82 6.46 -23.23
C VAL A 138 3.95 7.17 -21.87
N THR A 139 3.59 8.45 -21.80
CA THR A 139 3.58 9.27 -20.57
C THR A 139 2.59 8.74 -19.53
N GLU A 140 1.43 8.28 -19.96
CA GLU A 140 0.36 7.79 -19.08
C GLU A 140 0.68 6.43 -18.46
N ILE A 141 1.28 5.53 -19.25
CA ILE A 141 1.78 4.25 -18.76
C ILE A 141 2.86 4.46 -17.69
N LYS A 142 3.81 5.37 -17.92
CA LYS A 142 4.86 5.67 -16.95
C LYS A 142 4.30 6.23 -15.65
N ARG A 143 3.34 7.15 -15.76
CA ARG A 143 2.65 7.73 -14.60
C ARG A 143 1.99 6.64 -13.76
N ALA A 144 1.33 5.68 -14.41
CA ALA A 144 0.73 4.52 -13.75
C ALA A 144 1.78 3.63 -13.07
N ILE A 145 2.83 3.23 -13.77
CA ILE A 145 3.90 2.36 -13.21
C ILE A 145 4.62 3.05 -12.04
N CYS A 146 4.97 4.32 -12.18
CA CYS A 146 5.58 5.09 -11.10
C CYS A 146 4.66 5.17 -9.88
N SER A 147 3.39 5.55 -10.08
CA SER A 147 2.43 5.63 -8.97
C SER A 147 2.19 4.27 -8.33
N HIS A 148 2.13 3.20 -9.13
CA HIS A 148 1.97 1.82 -8.65
C HIS A 148 3.17 1.35 -7.81
N GLY A 149 4.38 1.78 -8.17
CA GLY A 149 5.61 1.46 -7.44
C GLY A 149 5.83 2.30 -6.17
N ARG A 150 5.11 3.42 -5.99
CA ARG A 150 5.27 4.27 -4.80
C ARG A 150 4.91 3.57 -3.50
N SER A 151 3.98 2.63 -3.51
CA SER A 151 3.56 1.87 -2.34
C SER A 151 4.75 1.17 -1.64
N TYR A 152 5.59 0.44 -2.37
CA TYR A 152 6.77 -0.21 -1.79
C TYR A 152 7.87 0.78 -1.43
N VAL A 153 7.98 1.91 -2.16
CA VAL A 153 8.94 2.98 -1.82
C VAL A 153 8.57 3.60 -0.47
N TYR A 154 7.30 3.91 -0.23
CA TYR A 154 6.85 4.46 1.05
C TYR A 154 7.02 3.48 2.20
N LEU A 155 6.71 2.19 2.02
CA LEU A 155 6.97 1.18 3.04
C LEU A 155 8.48 1.09 3.36
N THR A 156 9.33 1.05 2.33
CA THR A 156 10.79 0.98 2.50
C THR A 156 11.32 2.19 3.26
N GLU A 157 10.84 3.39 2.94
CA GLU A 157 11.25 4.61 3.64
C GLU A 157 10.73 4.65 5.08
N SER A 158 9.51 4.14 5.35
CA SER A 158 8.99 4.02 6.72
C SER A 158 9.88 3.13 7.61
N LEU A 159 10.45 2.05 7.04
CA LEU A 159 11.41 1.19 7.73
C LEU A 159 12.71 1.91 8.04
N ILE A 160 13.24 2.66 7.07
CA ILE A 160 14.49 3.41 7.26
C ILE A 160 14.31 4.46 8.35
N PHE A 161 13.22 5.23 8.33
CA PHE A 161 13.01 6.31 9.29
C PHE A 161 12.53 5.86 10.68
N ASP A 162 11.91 4.69 10.82
CA ASP A 162 11.65 4.09 12.14
C ASP A 162 12.97 3.85 12.89
N THR A 163 14.01 3.36 12.20
CA THR A 163 15.33 3.17 12.83
C THR A 163 16.02 4.50 13.15
N ALA A 164 15.87 5.51 12.29
CA ALA A 164 16.51 6.81 12.43
C ALA A 164 15.76 7.82 13.31
N HIS A 165 14.49 7.56 13.67
CA HIS A 165 13.57 8.47 14.39
C HIS A 165 13.39 9.86 13.74
N ASN A 166 13.51 9.94 12.41
CA ASN A 166 13.59 11.23 11.71
C ASN A 166 12.26 11.73 11.14
N CYS A 167 11.33 10.83 10.81
CA CYS A 167 10.13 11.20 10.08
C CYS A 167 9.08 10.09 10.10
N SER A 168 7.79 10.45 10.08
CA SER A 168 6.66 9.49 10.13
C SER A 168 5.60 9.87 9.10
N PHE A 169 5.02 8.86 8.45
CA PHE A 169 3.92 9.04 7.50
C PHE A 169 2.59 9.15 8.23
N TRP A 170 2.30 10.34 8.75
CA TRP A 170 1.08 10.62 9.48
C TRP A 170 -0.17 10.55 8.60
N ALA A 171 -1.18 9.84 9.10
CA ALA A 171 -2.39 9.52 8.37
C ALA A 171 -3.63 9.99 9.14
N HIS A 172 -4.46 10.79 8.48
CA HIS A 172 -5.76 11.23 9.01
C HIS A 172 -6.85 10.25 8.58
N GLN A 173 -7.77 9.93 9.48
CA GLN A 173 -8.93 9.15 9.09
C GLN A 173 -9.71 9.91 8.01
N TRP A 174 -10.06 9.22 6.94
CA TRP A 174 -10.67 9.83 5.76
C TRP A 174 -11.83 8.97 5.27
N ASN A 175 -12.88 9.59 4.74
CA ASN A 175 -14.08 8.89 4.27
C ASN A 175 -14.12 8.79 2.74
N LEU A 176 -12.96 9.01 2.09
CA LEU A 176 -12.78 9.01 0.64
C LEU A 176 -13.55 10.12 -0.12
N THR A 177 -14.02 11.17 0.58
CA THR A 177 -14.67 12.32 -0.05
C THR A 177 -13.79 13.57 -0.04
N TYR A 178 -13.90 14.38 -1.09
CA TYR A 178 -13.23 15.67 -1.17
C TYR A 178 -13.65 16.62 -0.04
N ARG A 179 -14.92 16.61 0.36
CA ARG A 179 -15.42 17.49 1.44
C ARG A 179 -14.78 17.19 2.79
N HIS A 180 -14.62 15.92 3.15
CA HIS A 180 -13.96 15.54 4.40
C HIS A 180 -12.45 15.78 4.32
N LEU A 181 -11.84 15.60 3.14
CA LEU A 181 -10.44 15.94 2.93
C LEU A 181 -10.17 17.41 3.31
N LEU A 182 -11.00 18.34 2.84
CA LEU A 182 -10.85 19.78 3.15
C LEU A 182 -10.89 20.07 4.66
N GLN A 183 -11.54 19.22 5.45
CA GLN A 183 -11.59 19.34 6.91
C GLN A 183 -10.30 18.81 7.53
N ILE A 184 -9.94 17.56 7.24
CA ILE A 184 -8.82 16.86 7.91
C ILE A 184 -7.44 17.45 7.58
N ILE A 185 -7.25 18.03 6.39
CA ILE A 185 -5.95 18.64 6.02
C ILE A 185 -5.66 19.94 6.78
N ALA A 186 -6.67 20.53 7.41
CA ALA A 186 -6.50 21.69 8.28
C ALA A 186 -6.33 21.30 9.76
N GLU A 187 -6.56 20.02 10.09
CA GLU A 187 -6.49 19.54 11.46
C GLU A 187 -5.06 19.21 11.87
N PRO A 188 -4.64 19.56 13.10
CA PRO A 188 -3.37 19.12 13.63
C PRO A 188 -3.37 17.61 13.85
N CYS A 189 -2.20 17.00 13.69
CA CYS A 189 -2.02 15.57 13.82
C CYS A 189 -1.19 15.23 15.05
N ASP A 190 -1.69 14.31 15.87
CA ASP A 190 -0.95 13.69 16.97
C ASP A 190 -1.22 12.18 17.03
N ARG A 191 -0.59 11.48 17.98
CA ARG A 191 -0.72 10.01 18.13
C ARG A 191 -2.11 9.53 18.54
N ASN A 192 -2.97 10.41 19.05
CA ASN A 192 -4.33 10.07 19.45
C ASN A 192 -5.31 10.25 18.29
N ILE A 193 -5.04 11.22 17.41
CA ILE A 193 -5.88 11.58 16.27
C ILE A 193 -5.49 10.77 15.04
N CYS A 194 -4.19 10.63 14.78
CA CYS A 194 -3.67 10.02 13.57
C CYS A 194 -3.07 8.64 13.80
N THR A 195 -2.94 7.91 12.69
CA THR A 195 -2.18 6.67 12.61
C THR A 195 -0.95 6.86 11.73
N GLU A 196 0.07 6.04 11.90
CA GLU A 196 1.24 6.05 11.03
C GLU A 196 1.12 4.99 9.92
N MET A 197 1.28 5.40 8.67
CA MET A 197 1.38 4.47 7.54
C MET A 197 2.75 3.79 7.51
N GLY A 198 2.79 2.52 7.12
CA GLY A 198 4.02 1.76 6.91
C GLY A 198 4.32 0.80 8.05
N ILE A 199 5.60 0.61 8.39
CA ILE A 199 6.00 -0.46 9.33
C ILE A 199 5.34 -0.32 10.71
N ASN A 200 5.06 0.90 11.15
CA ASN A 200 4.45 1.17 12.46
C ASN A 200 2.93 1.09 12.50
N ALA A 201 2.25 0.79 11.38
CA ALA A 201 0.79 0.80 11.31
C ALA A 201 0.12 -0.12 12.35
N GLU A 202 0.73 -1.25 12.69
CA GLU A 202 0.18 -2.19 13.67
C GLU A 202 0.20 -1.68 15.12
N LYS A 203 1.00 -0.63 15.41
CA LYS A 203 1.09 -0.01 16.74
C LYS A 203 -0.14 0.83 17.08
N TYR A 204 -1.03 1.07 16.11
CA TYR A 204 -2.21 1.93 16.27
C TYR A 204 -3.50 1.10 16.22
N ASN A 205 -4.48 1.46 17.04
CA ASN A 205 -5.74 0.73 17.17
C ASN A 205 -6.81 1.17 16.16
N GLN A 206 -6.61 2.29 15.48
CA GLN A 206 -7.60 2.85 14.54
C GLN A 206 -7.71 1.96 13.29
N ARG A 207 -8.90 1.92 12.67
CA ARG A 207 -9.24 1.04 11.53
C ARG A 207 -10.05 1.80 10.50
N GLY A 208 -10.09 1.30 9.26
CA GLY A 208 -10.78 1.93 8.14
C GLY A 208 -9.81 2.64 7.18
N THR A 209 -10.28 3.69 6.55
CA THR A 209 -9.58 4.38 5.46
C THR A 209 -8.89 5.65 5.94
N PHE A 210 -7.67 5.91 5.45
CA PHE A 210 -6.84 7.01 5.90
C PHE A 210 -6.21 7.75 4.73
N PHE A 211 -6.17 9.08 4.82
CA PHE A 211 -5.45 9.95 3.92
C PHE A 211 -4.05 10.22 4.45
N VAL A 212 -3.04 10.17 3.58
CA VAL A 212 -1.63 10.41 3.94
C VAL A 212 -1.04 11.45 2.98
N PRO A 213 -0.67 12.66 3.42
CA PRO A 213 0.07 13.59 2.57
C PRO A 213 1.51 13.10 2.40
N THR A 214 2.03 13.10 1.17
CA THR A 214 3.45 12.80 0.92
C THR A 214 4.05 13.73 -0.13
N ALA A 215 5.33 14.07 0.02
CA ALA A 215 6.08 14.85 -0.96
C ALA A 215 6.36 14.09 -2.27
N SER A 216 6.88 14.80 -3.27
CA SER A 216 7.27 14.24 -4.58
C SER A 216 8.68 13.62 -4.60
N ILE A 217 9.51 13.94 -3.61
CA ILE A 217 10.88 13.43 -3.44
C ILE A 217 11.13 13.03 -1.98
N SER A 218 12.11 12.15 -1.74
CA SER A 218 12.49 11.72 -0.40
C SER A 218 13.12 12.89 0.39
N PRO A 219 12.83 13.07 1.70
CA PRO A 219 11.89 12.27 2.49
C PRO A 219 10.43 12.53 2.09
N PHE A 220 9.70 11.48 1.71
CA PHE A 220 8.32 11.55 1.25
C PHE A 220 7.35 11.87 2.38
N CYS A 221 7.69 11.54 3.62
CA CYS A 221 6.92 11.88 4.82
C CYS A 221 6.98 13.38 5.19
N ALA A 222 7.73 14.20 4.42
CA ALA A 222 7.75 15.64 4.62
C ALA A 222 6.36 16.25 4.42
N ASN A 223 5.85 16.91 5.47
CA ASN A 223 4.54 17.55 5.49
C ASN A 223 4.72 19.08 5.53
N SER A 224 5.07 19.69 4.40
CA SER A 224 5.12 21.15 4.26
C SER A 224 3.81 21.69 3.68
N THR A 225 3.52 22.97 3.93
CA THR A 225 2.34 23.65 3.37
C THR A 225 2.26 23.52 1.85
N ASP A 226 3.41 23.56 1.16
CA ASP A 226 3.50 23.41 -0.29
C ASP A 226 3.07 22.01 -0.77
N VAL A 227 3.43 20.97 -0.02
CA VAL A 227 3.00 19.58 -0.31
C VAL A 227 1.49 19.46 -0.16
N ILE A 228 0.91 20.04 0.90
CA ILE A 228 -0.54 20.01 1.13
C ILE A 228 -1.27 20.73 -0.02
N GLU A 229 -0.80 21.89 -0.46
CA GLU A 229 -1.40 22.64 -1.56
C GLU A 229 -1.28 21.91 -2.92
N GLU A 230 -0.14 21.28 -3.21
CA GLU A 230 0.02 20.44 -4.41
C GLU A 230 -0.99 19.28 -4.42
N VAL A 231 -1.13 18.60 -3.28
CA VAL A 231 -2.07 17.48 -3.12
C VAL A 231 -3.53 17.94 -3.23
N LYS A 232 -3.89 19.11 -2.67
CA LYS A 232 -5.23 19.70 -2.85
C LYS A 232 -5.55 19.92 -4.33
N ARG A 233 -4.62 20.46 -5.10
CA ARG A 233 -4.81 20.72 -6.54
C ARG A 233 -4.98 19.42 -7.33
N GLN A 234 -4.16 18.42 -7.05
CA GLN A 234 -4.28 17.10 -7.69
C GLN A 234 -5.64 16.46 -7.39
N LEU A 235 -6.08 16.48 -6.13
CA LEU A 235 -7.33 15.82 -5.74
C LEU A 235 -8.56 16.52 -6.27
N GLN A 236 -8.52 17.85 -6.41
CA GLN A 236 -9.59 18.59 -7.07
C GLN A 236 -9.74 18.14 -8.54
N GLN A 237 -8.63 17.91 -9.25
CA GLN A 237 -8.67 17.40 -10.63
C GLN A 237 -9.19 15.96 -10.67
N ASP A 238 -8.72 15.10 -9.77
CA ASP A 238 -9.12 13.70 -9.72
C ASP A 238 -10.61 13.51 -9.37
N HIS A 239 -11.24 14.47 -8.68
CA HIS A 239 -12.69 14.46 -8.37
C HIS A 239 -13.55 15.17 -9.41
N LEU A 240 -13.01 16.09 -10.21
CA LEU A 240 -13.74 16.67 -11.34
C LEU A 240 -14.02 15.60 -12.42
N GLY A 241 -13.07 14.69 -12.65
CA GLY A 241 -13.27 13.58 -13.58
C GLY A 241 -14.31 12.53 -13.13
N ASP A 242 -14.52 12.37 -11.82
CA ASP A 242 -15.53 11.43 -11.28
C ASP A 242 -16.98 11.96 -11.41
N MET A 243 -17.19 13.22 -11.82
CA MET A 243 -18.53 13.80 -12.08
C MET A 243 -18.96 13.71 -13.55
N GLU A 244 -18.08 13.26 -14.44
CA GLU A 244 -18.33 13.18 -15.89
C GLU A 244 -18.57 11.74 -16.39
N ASP A 245 -18.45 10.73 -15.53
CA ASP A 245 -18.76 9.31 -15.77
C ASP A 245 -20.04 8.86 -15.03
#